data_AF-A0A353LHY2-F1
#
_entry.id   AF-A0A353LHY2-F1
#
_cell.length_a   1.000
_cell.length_b   1.000
_cell.length_c   1.000
_cell.angle_alpha   90.00
_cell.angle_beta   90.00
_cell.angle_gamma   90.00
#
_symmetry.space_group_name_H-M   'P 1'
#
loop_
_entity.id
_entity.type
_entity.pdbx_description
1 polymer ?
#
loop_
_entity_poly.entity_id
_entity_poly.type
_entity_poly.pdbx_seq_one_letter_code
_entity_poly.pdbx_strand_id
1 'polypeptide(L)' 'AEVSHYFPEIFRISSKCKFYNCLHLNEPGCAVIKALENHYISQSRYQSYLNILEDANEEKYR' A
#
# COMPACT_ATOMS: atom_id res chain seq x y z
N ALA A 1 5.28 15.15 7.12
CA ALA A 1 4.70 14.14 8.03
C ALA A 1 4.59 12.86 7.24
N GLU A 2 5.45 11.89 7.53
CA GLU A 2 5.59 10.67 6.72
C GLU A 2 4.35 9.79 6.87
N VAL A 3 3.65 9.58 5.76
CA VAL A 3 2.40 8.81 5.68
C VAL A 3 2.55 7.40 6.26
N SER A 4 3.77 6.87 6.25
CA SER A 4 4.22 5.65 6.93
C SER A 4 3.81 5.56 8.41
N HIS A 5 3.75 6.68 9.15
CA HIS A 5 3.35 6.70 10.55
C HIS A 5 1.83 6.57 10.74
N TYR A 6 1.04 7.00 9.77
CA TYR A 6 -0.42 6.94 9.85
C TYR A 6 -0.96 5.54 9.56
N PHE A 7 -0.18 4.69 8.89
CA PHE A 7 -0.59 3.34 8.45
C PHE A 7 0.47 2.29 8.81
N PRO A 8 0.71 2.02 10.11
CA PRO A 8 1.71 1.04 10.54
C PRO A 8 1.37 -0.40 10.08
N GLU A 9 0.08 -0.69 9.91
CA GLU A 9 -0.43 -1.92 9.31
C GLU A 9 0.05 -2.10 7.86
N ILE A 10 -0.08 -1.08 7.02
CA ILE A 10 0.33 -1.11 5.61
C ILE A 10 1.84 -1.21 5.50
N PHE A 11 2.58 -0.45 6.32
CA PHE A 11 4.06 -0.48 6.32
C PHE A 11 4.60 -1.88 6.64
N ARG A 12 4.09 -2.52 7.71
CA ARG A 12 4.48 -3.88 8.10
C ARG A 12 4.16 -4.93 7.03
N ILE A 13 3.06 -4.73 6.31
CA ILE A 13 2.55 -5.66 5.31
C ILE A 13 3.24 -5.45 3.96
N SER A 14 3.56 -4.21 3.59
CA SER A 14 4.33 -3.87 2.38
C SER A 14 5.70 -4.55 2.39
N SER A 15 6.36 -4.67 3.55
CA SER A 15 7.61 -5.45 3.68
C SER A 15 7.46 -6.96 3.43
N LYS A 16 6.23 -7.49 3.40
CA LYS A 16 5.92 -8.89 3.08
C LYS A 16 5.46 -9.09 1.64
N CYS A 17 5.45 -8.05 0.81
CA CYS A 17 5.12 -8.19 -0.60
C CYS A 17 6.15 -9.07 -1.30
N LYS A 18 5.64 -9.99 -2.14
CA LYS A 18 6.49 -10.92 -2.89
C LYS A 18 7.34 -10.23 -3.95
N PHE A 19 6.89 -9.09 -4.45
CA PHE A 19 7.54 -8.32 -5.50
C PHE A 19 8.02 -6.98 -4.96
N TYR A 20 9.23 -6.58 -5.35
CA TYR A 20 9.81 -5.29 -4.99
C TYR A 20 9.13 -4.12 -5.72
N ASN A 21 8.57 -4.37 -6.90
CA ASN A 21 7.82 -3.38 -7.69
C ASN A 21 6.31 -3.55 -7.55
N CYS A 22 5.85 -4.07 -6.40
CA CYS A 22 4.43 -4.29 -6.18
C CYS A 22 3.72 -2.93 -6.06
N LEU A 23 2.81 -2.66 -6.98
CA LEU A 23 1.94 -1.47 -6.96
C LEU A 23 0.78 -1.64 -5.97
N HIS A 24 0.67 -2.81 -5.33
CA HIS A 24 -0.35 -3.16 -4.36
C HIS A 24 -1.79 -3.09 -4.89
N LEU A 25 -2.00 -3.00 -6.21
CA LEU A 25 -3.30 -2.78 -6.87
C LEU A 25 -4.11 -4.07 -7.10
N ASN A 26 -3.53 -5.05 -7.78
CA ASN A 26 -4.20 -6.33 -8.07
C ASN A 26 -3.21 -7.49 -8.31
N GLU A 27 -2.02 -7.40 -7.74
CA GLU A 27 -0.97 -8.38 -8.01
C GLU A 27 -1.13 -9.67 -7.18
N PRO A 28 -0.97 -10.85 -7.80
CA PRO A 28 -1.07 -12.13 -7.12
C PRO A 28 0.08 -12.30 -6.12
N GLY A 29 -0.25 -12.27 -4.83
CA GLY A 29 0.75 -12.35 -3.75
C GLY A 29 1.15 -11.00 -3.14
N CYS A 30 0.44 -9.93 -3.48
CA CYS A 30 0.49 -8.70 -2.71
C CYS A 30 -0.02 -8.94 -1.29
N ALA A 31 0.82 -8.65 -0.29
CA ALA A 31 0.45 -8.84 1.11
C ALA A 31 -0.61 -7.81 1.55
N VAL A 32 -0.61 -6.60 0.97
CA VAL A 32 -1.58 -5.54 1.27
C VAL A 32 -2.99 -5.91 0.82
N ILE A 33 -3.14 -6.51 -0.37
CA ILE A 33 -4.43 -7.00 -0.86
C ILE A 33 -4.94 -8.13 0.03
N LYS A 34 -4.07 -9.10 0.38
CA LYS A 34 -4.46 -10.14 1.33
C LYS A 34 -4.94 -9.57 2.66
N ALA A 35 -4.27 -8.53 3.16
CA ALA A 35 -4.67 -7.86 4.38
C ALA A 35 -6.01 -7.12 4.23
N LEU A 36 -6.29 -6.54 3.06
CA LEU A 36 -7.59 -5.97 2.70
C LEU A 36 -8.68 -7.06 2.70
N GLU A 37 -8.43 -8.20 2.03
CA GLU A 37 -9.35 -9.34 1.94
C GLU A 37 -9.63 -9.97 3.31
N ASN A 38 -8.62 -10.02 4.18
CA ASN A 38 -8.75 -10.50 5.55
C ASN A 38 -9.31 -9.42 6.51
N HIS A 39 -9.74 -8.26 6.01
CA HIS A 39 -10.26 -7.14 6.79
C HIS A 39 -9.27 -6.59 7.86
N TYR A 40 -7.96 -6.86 7.71
CA TYR A 40 -6.92 -6.25 8.55
C TYR A 40 -6.75 -4.76 8.26
N ILE A 41 -7.02 -4.34 7.02
CA ILE A 41 -6.98 -2.95 6.58
C ILE A 41 -8.36 -2.59 6.06
N SER A 42 -8.91 -1.46 6.49
CA SER A 42 -10.15 -0.94 5.91
C SER A 42 -9.93 -0.39 4.50
N GLN A 43 -10.90 -0.60 3.60
CA GLN A 43 -10.83 -0.07 2.23
C GLN A 43 -10.57 1.43 2.17
N SER A 44 -11.19 2.24 3.04
CA SER A 44 -10.90 3.67 3.09
C SER A 44 -9.43 3.99 3.40
N ARG A 45 -8.79 3.20 4.28
CA ARG A 45 -7.37 3.38 4.66
C ARG A 45 -6.45 3.01 3.51
N TYR A 46 -6.76 1.89 2.84
CA TYR A 46 -6.06 1.46 1.63
C TYR A 46 -6.19 2.47 0.49
N GLN A 47 -7.39 3.01 0.27
CA GLN A 47 -7.64 4.04 -0.76
C GLN A 47 -6.84 5.32 -0.50
N SER A 48 -6.77 5.78 0.76
CA SER A 48 -5.92 6.93 1.13
C SER A 48 -4.44 6.67 0.90
N TYR A 49 -3.96 5.47 1.24
CA TYR A 49 -2.58 5.07 0.98
C TYR A 49 -2.26 5.07 -0.52
N LEU A 50 -3.17 4.55 -1.34
CA LEU A 50 -3.00 4.48 -2.79
C LEU A 50 -2.92 5.88 -3.42
N ASN A 51 -3.81 6.79 -3.02
CA ASN A 51 -3.77 8.19 -3.48
C ASN A 51 -2.42 8.85 -3.17
N ILE A 52 -1.89 8.65 -1.96
CA ILE A 52 -0.60 9.21 -1.57
C ILE A 52 0.55 8.57 -2.36
N LEU A 53 0.46 7.26 -2.62
CA LEU A 53 1.50 6.53 -3.33
C LEU A 53 1.52 6.86 -4.83
N GLU A 54 0.35 7.13 -5.42
CA GLU A 54 0.22 7.68 -6.78
C GLU A 54 0.83 9.08 -6.85
N ASP A 55 0.47 9.97 -5.92
CA ASP A 55 1.02 11.34 -5.84
C ASP A 55 2.55 11.33 -5.71
N ALA A 56 3.08 10.45 -4.84
CA ALA A 56 4.53 10.27 -4.67
C ALA A 56 5.24 9.61 -5.87
N ASN A 57 4.54 8.82 -6.69
CA ASN A 57 5.09 8.27 -7.94
C ASN A 57 5.08 9.31 -9.06
N GLU A 58 4.07 10.19 -9.10
CA GLU A 58 3.96 11.25 -10.10
C GLU A 58 5.14 12.24 -10.04
N GLU A 59 5.68 12.50 -8.85
CA GLU A 59 6.91 13.28 -8.67
C GLU A 59 8.16 12.65 -9.33
N LYS A 60 8.13 11.35 -9.63
CA LYS A 60 9.28 10.63 -10.23
C LYS A 60 9.31 10.67 -11.76
N TYR A 61 8.28 11.23 -12.40
CA TYR A 61 8.15 11.34 -13.85
C TYR A 61 8.12 12.80 -14.36
N ARG A 62 8.39 13.78 -13.49
CA ARG A 62 8.43 15.20 -13.85
C ARG A 62 9.84 15.75 -13.98
#